data_AF-A0A7V0YUN9-F1
#
_entry.id   AF-A0A7V0YUN9-F1
#
_cell.length_a   1.000
_cell.length_b   1.000
_cell.length_c   1.000
_cell.angle_alpha   90.00
_cell.angle_beta   90.00
_cell.angle_gamma   90.00
#
_symmetry.space_group_name_H-M   'P 1'
#
loop_
_entity.id
_entity.type
_entity.pdbx_description
1 polymer ?
#
loop_
_entity_poly.entity_id
_entity_poly.type
_entity_poly.pdbx_seq_one_letter_code
_entity_poly.pdbx_strand_id
1 'polypeptide(L)'
;MAKNISFVKHIIDPGASETCAIVDVDGDGLLDIVSGTYWYKAPNWAKYRMRDIPFENNYFDNFADFAIDLNLDGRPDIISGCWFRKQIAWYENPGIPGELWTEHIIDVPGNVETLWLVDLDGDGIPDILPNAFGPEKMAWYKIIPGNKPEFIKVEFGKEGNGHGIGYGDINCDGKIDIITPNGWYESPDDPVNDPWIWHPEFNLGGTGVPILTFDVNGDGLPDLLWGKGHDYGLFWEEQKLNSDGTRNWVRHEIDTSWSQPHTMTLADIDGDGMDELITGKRYFAHNGSDPGEYDPCVLYWYKLDQKNLTWTRHTIDEGNKVGGGMQICVADMFGTGRLDIVAPGKGGLYLFENMG
;
A
#
# COMPACT_ATOMS: atom_id res chain seq x y z
N MET A 1 18.29 6.91 22.68
CA MET A 1 18.79 7.79 21.60
C MET A 1 18.45 7.07 20.31
N ALA A 2 17.70 7.69 19.41
CA ALA A 2 17.38 7.07 18.12
C ALA A 2 18.68 6.66 17.41
N LYS A 3 18.68 5.45 16.85
CA LYS A 3 19.80 4.97 16.06
C LYS A 3 19.82 5.81 14.78
N ASN A 4 20.96 6.43 14.46
CA ASN A 4 21.08 7.15 13.20
C ASN A 4 21.26 6.11 12.09
N ILE A 5 20.15 5.69 11.47
CA ILE A 5 20.19 4.86 10.27
C ILE A 5 20.71 5.69 9.10
N SER A 6 21.48 5.05 8.21
CA SER A 6 21.84 5.60 6.91
C SER A 6 21.49 4.63 5.80
N PHE A 7 21.20 5.17 4.60
CA PHE A 7 20.84 4.39 3.44
C PHE A 7 21.84 4.58 2.29
N VAL A 8 22.15 3.50 1.56
CA VAL A 8 22.77 3.56 0.24
C VAL A 8 21.67 3.50 -0.81
N LYS A 9 21.59 4.54 -1.64
CA LYS A 9 20.62 4.61 -2.73
C LYS A 9 21.15 3.88 -3.98
N HIS A 10 20.38 2.91 -4.45
CA HIS A 10 20.55 2.22 -5.72
C HIS A 10 19.45 2.66 -6.69
N ILE A 11 19.84 3.05 -7.91
CA ILE A 11 18.89 3.33 -8.99
C ILE A 11 18.72 2.03 -9.77
N ILE A 12 17.57 1.39 -9.62
CA ILE A 12 17.26 0.12 -10.29
C ILE A 12 16.80 0.40 -11.73
N ASP A 13 15.88 1.35 -11.88
CA ASP A 13 15.41 1.80 -13.20
C ASP A 13 15.07 3.29 -13.20
N PRO A 14 15.56 4.10 -14.15
CA PRO A 14 15.19 5.51 -14.24
C PRO A 14 13.82 5.76 -14.91
N GLY A 15 13.17 4.72 -15.46
CA GLY A 15 11.88 4.79 -16.11
C GLY A 15 10.72 4.89 -15.11
N ALA A 16 9.63 5.54 -15.52
CA ALA A 16 8.44 5.66 -14.68
C ALA A 16 7.87 4.28 -14.32
N SER A 17 7.59 4.06 -13.05
CA SER A 17 6.81 2.93 -12.55
C SER A 17 6.33 3.29 -11.16
N GLU A 18 5.03 3.25 -10.87
CA GLU A 18 4.52 3.76 -9.59
C GLU A 18 4.34 2.68 -8.52
N THR A 19 4.52 1.41 -8.86
CA THR A 19 4.25 0.25 -8.01
C THR A 19 5.47 -0.64 -7.90
N CYS A 20 5.50 -1.47 -6.87
CA CYS A 20 6.49 -2.54 -6.75
C CYS A 20 5.92 -3.72 -5.96
N ALA A 21 6.47 -4.89 -6.21
CA ALA A 21 6.38 -6.04 -5.31
C ALA A 21 7.78 -6.62 -5.10
N ILE A 22 8.03 -7.17 -3.91
CA ILE A 22 9.26 -7.87 -3.55
C ILE A 22 8.95 -9.35 -3.44
N VAL A 23 9.59 -10.17 -4.27
CA VAL A 23 9.37 -11.63 -4.29
C VAL A 23 10.52 -12.35 -4.99
N ASP A 24 10.82 -13.58 -4.61
CA ASP A 24 11.71 -14.47 -5.36
C ASP A 24 10.97 -14.98 -6.62
N VAL A 25 11.23 -14.36 -7.78
CA VAL A 25 10.46 -14.60 -9.01
C VAL A 25 10.83 -15.93 -9.66
N ASP A 26 12.09 -16.36 -9.53
CA ASP A 26 12.61 -17.56 -10.19
C ASP A 26 13.05 -18.70 -9.27
N GLY A 27 12.81 -18.56 -7.96
CA GLY A 27 13.00 -19.61 -6.97
C GLY A 27 14.46 -19.84 -6.59
N ASP A 28 15.33 -18.84 -6.77
CA ASP A 28 16.76 -18.96 -6.47
C ASP A 28 17.13 -18.61 -5.01
N GLY A 29 16.14 -18.19 -4.23
CA GLY A 29 16.25 -17.83 -2.82
C GLY A 29 16.66 -16.38 -2.56
N LEU A 30 16.78 -15.54 -3.60
CA LEU A 30 17.00 -14.11 -3.48
C LEU A 30 15.71 -13.33 -3.77
N LEU A 31 15.51 -12.23 -3.06
CA LEU A 31 14.35 -11.37 -3.31
C LEU A 31 14.60 -10.50 -4.54
N ASP A 32 13.72 -10.61 -5.53
CA ASP A 32 13.69 -9.76 -6.71
C ASP A 32 12.69 -8.62 -6.54
N ILE A 33 12.69 -7.70 -7.51
CA ILE A 33 11.72 -6.60 -7.57
C ILE A 33 10.88 -6.72 -8.84
N VAL A 34 9.57 -6.75 -8.69
CA VAL A 34 8.60 -6.60 -9.79
C VAL A 34 8.16 -5.15 -9.83
N SER A 35 8.21 -4.48 -10.99
CA SER A 35 7.73 -3.10 -11.11
C SER A 35 7.38 -2.75 -12.56
N GLY A 36 6.14 -2.33 -12.77
CA GLY A 36 5.66 -1.94 -14.09
C GLY A 36 5.68 -3.12 -15.05
N THR A 37 6.37 -2.96 -16.19
CA THR A 37 6.43 -3.95 -17.28
C THR A 37 7.55 -4.99 -17.11
N TYR A 38 8.34 -4.89 -16.05
CA TYR A 38 9.55 -5.69 -15.85
C TYR A 38 9.62 -6.28 -14.43
N TRP A 39 10.43 -7.31 -14.29
CA TRP A 39 11.03 -7.69 -13.02
C TRP A 39 12.56 -7.56 -13.10
N TYR A 40 13.20 -7.38 -11.95
CA TYR A 40 14.60 -7.05 -11.79
C TYR A 40 15.24 -8.09 -10.88
N LYS A 41 16.02 -8.97 -11.48
CA LYS A 41 16.63 -10.13 -10.81
C LYS A 41 17.79 -9.73 -9.90
N ALA A 42 17.75 -10.10 -8.64
CA ALA A 42 18.87 -9.96 -7.71
C ALA A 42 20.05 -10.91 -8.07
N PRO A 43 21.29 -10.61 -7.65
CA PRO A 43 21.72 -9.38 -6.96
C PRO A 43 22.18 -8.27 -7.91
N ASN A 44 22.21 -8.52 -9.23
CA ASN A 44 22.73 -7.56 -10.22
C ASN A 44 21.63 -6.72 -10.88
N TRP A 45 20.38 -6.89 -10.45
CA TRP A 45 19.19 -6.21 -10.96
C TRP A 45 19.00 -6.39 -12.46
N ALA A 46 19.25 -7.62 -12.95
CA ALA A 46 19.07 -7.92 -14.37
C ALA A 46 17.59 -7.77 -14.76
N LYS A 47 17.34 -6.93 -15.76
CA LYS A 47 15.99 -6.51 -16.15
C LYS A 47 15.36 -7.48 -17.15
N TYR A 48 14.22 -8.07 -16.80
CA TYR A 48 13.45 -8.99 -17.64
C TYR A 48 12.06 -8.43 -17.89
N ARG A 49 11.66 -8.36 -19.16
CA ARG A 49 10.31 -7.94 -19.54
C ARG A 49 9.33 -9.05 -19.19
N MET A 50 8.25 -8.71 -18.49
CA MET A 50 7.30 -9.71 -17.97
C MET A 50 5.88 -9.50 -18.48
N ARG A 51 5.47 -8.26 -18.77
CA ARG A 51 4.11 -7.97 -19.25
C ARG A 51 4.08 -6.67 -20.03
N ASP A 52 2.97 -6.47 -20.74
CA ASP A 52 2.69 -5.27 -21.51
C ASP A 52 1.67 -4.43 -20.76
N ILE A 53 2.05 -3.22 -20.36
CA ILE A 53 1.14 -2.27 -19.71
C ILE A 53 1.06 -1.03 -20.59
N PRO A 54 -0.15 -0.57 -20.93
CA PRO A 54 -0.35 0.69 -21.62
C PRO A 54 0.25 1.86 -20.85
N PHE A 55 0.93 2.76 -21.55
CA PHE A 55 1.35 4.05 -21.00
C PHE A 55 0.41 5.14 -21.52
N GLU A 56 -0.46 5.66 -20.64
CA GLU A 56 -1.47 6.65 -20.98
C GLU A 56 -1.41 7.81 -19.99
N ASN A 57 -1.54 9.05 -20.50
CA ASN A 57 -1.58 10.26 -19.68
C ASN A 57 -0.45 10.38 -18.65
N ASN A 58 0.76 9.92 -18.98
CA ASN A 58 1.93 9.91 -18.09
C ASN A 58 1.83 8.91 -16.91
N TYR A 59 1.11 7.80 -17.09
CA TYR A 59 1.03 6.67 -16.17
C TYR A 59 1.26 5.36 -16.93
N PHE A 60 1.90 4.39 -16.29
CA PHE A 60 1.64 2.99 -16.63
C PHE A 60 0.34 2.58 -15.95
N ASP A 61 -0.54 1.88 -16.66
CA ASP A 61 -1.85 1.44 -16.16
C ASP A 61 -1.76 0.22 -15.23
N ASN A 62 -0.97 0.34 -14.16
CA ASN A 62 -0.84 -0.58 -13.04
C ASN A 62 -0.62 0.25 -11.76
N PHE A 63 -1.64 0.29 -10.90
CA PHE A 63 -1.71 1.16 -9.73
C PHE A 63 -1.58 0.38 -8.40
N ALA A 64 -1.40 -0.93 -8.49
CA ALA A 64 -0.89 -1.78 -7.42
C ALA A 64 -0.27 -3.04 -8.06
N ASP A 65 0.72 -3.62 -7.39
CA ASP A 65 1.25 -4.95 -7.70
C ASP A 65 1.50 -5.72 -6.40
N PHE A 66 0.97 -6.94 -6.30
CA PHE A 66 1.19 -7.82 -5.16
C PHE A 66 1.50 -9.23 -5.63
N ALA A 67 2.45 -9.89 -4.96
CA ALA A 67 2.88 -11.23 -5.30
C ALA A 67 2.16 -12.29 -4.45
N ILE A 68 1.65 -13.34 -5.11
CA ILE A 68 1.01 -14.50 -4.47
C ILE A 68 1.05 -15.68 -5.45
N ASP A 69 1.30 -16.91 -4.98
CA ASP A 69 1.15 -18.12 -5.79
C ASP A 69 -0.35 -18.48 -5.87
N LEU A 70 -1.04 -18.01 -6.92
CA LEU A 70 -2.48 -18.19 -7.04
C LEU A 70 -2.82 -19.59 -7.52
N ASN A 71 -2.04 -20.09 -8.48
CA ASN A 71 -2.33 -21.36 -9.14
C ASN A 71 -1.73 -22.59 -8.42
N LEU A 72 -1.01 -22.38 -7.31
CA LEU A 72 -0.32 -23.37 -6.49
C LEU A 72 0.73 -24.18 -7.25
N ASP A 73 1.41 -23.54 -8.20
CA ASP A 73 2.47 -24.16 -8.99
C ASP A 73 3.89 -23.93 -8.44
N GLY A 74 3.98 -23.24 -7.30
CA GLY A 74 5.23 -22.94 -6.61
C GLY A 74 5.95 -21.71 -7.14
N ARG A 75 5.34 -20.92 -8.04
CA ARG A 75 5.88 -19.66 -8.54
C ARG A 75 4.95 -18.51 -8.16
N PRO A 76 5.49 -17.33 -7.82
CA PRO A 76 4.65 -16.18 -7.52
C PRO A 76 4.03 -15.63 -8.79
N ASP A 77 2.73 -15.37 -8.75
CA ASP A 77 1.98 -14.58 -9.71
C ASP A 77 1.87 -13.13 -9.22
N ILE A 78 1.41 -12.21 -10.08
CA ILE A 78 1.21 -10.80 -9.72
C ILE A 78 -0.24 -10.39 -9.89
N ILE A 79 -0.90 -9.94 -8.82
CA ILE A 79 -2.20 -9.26 -8.86
C ILE A 79 -1.98 -7.77 -9.09
N SER A 80 -2.78 -7.16 -9.96
CA SER A 80 -2.72 -5.74 -10.26
C SER A 80 -4.10 -5.09 -10.43
N GLY A 81 -4.19 -3.84 -9.97
CA GLY A 81 -5.33 -2.95 -10.19
C GLY A 81 -5.00 -1.90 -11.26
N CYS A 82 -5.96 -1.61 -12.14
CA CYS A 82 -5.77 -0.71 -13.28
C CYS A 82 -6.80 0.42 -13.28
N TRP A 83 -6.34 1.66 -13.45
CA TRP A 83 -7.21 2.83 -13.53
C TRP A 83 -7.90 2.94 -14.89
N PHE A 84 -7.14 2.92 -15.98
CA PHE A 84 -7.63 3.23 -17.32
C PHE A 84 -8.38 2.06 -17.95
N ARG A 85 -7.85 0.83 -17.79
CA ARG A 85 -8.54 -0.40 -18.20
C ARG A 85 -9.67 -0.82 -17.27
N LYS A 86 -9.74 -0.22 -16.07
CA LYS A 86 -10.84 -0.41 -15.10
C LYS A 86 -10.99 -1.84 -14.59
N GLN A 87 -9.89 -2.57 -14.51
CA GLN A 87 -9.87 -3.99 -14.21
C GLN A 87 -8.97 -4.31 -13.03
N ILE A 88 -9.29 -5.42 -12.38
CA ILE A 88 -8.38 -6.17 -11.52
C ILE A 88 -8.00 -7.42 -12.31
N ALA A 89 -6.71 -7.72 -12.40
CA ALA A 89 -6.21 -8.89 -13.11
C ALA A 89 -5.03 -9.50 -12.37
N TRP A 90 -4.75 -10.77 -12.66
CA TRP A 90 -3.50 -11.40 -12.27
C TRP A 90 -2.68 -11.80 -13.50
N TYR A 91 -1.36 -11.86 -13.32
CA TYR A 91 -0.40 -12.21 -14.34
C TYR A 91 0.29 -13.50 -13.93
N GLU A 92 0.15 -14.53 -14.75
CA GLU A 92 0.66 -15.88 -14.49
C GLU A 92 2.15 -16.00 -14.82
N ASN A 93 2.96 -16.39 -13.85
CA ASN A 93 4.39 -16.56 -14.04
C ASN A 93 4.70 -17.87 -14.79
N PRO A 94 5.22 -17.81 -16.03
CA PRO A 94 5.50 -19.01 -16.83
C PRO A 94 6.72 -19.80 -16.33
N GLY A 95 7.48 -19.27 -15.38
CA GLY A 95 8.71 -19.87 -14.85
C GLY A 95 9.91 -19.78 -15.81
N ILE A 96 9.80 -18.97 -16.87
CA ILE A 96 10.83 -18.78 -17.88
C ILE A 96 11.21 -17.29 -17.93
N PRO A 97 12.43 -16.90 -17.50
CA PRO A 97 12.87 -15.52 -17.54
C PRO A 97 12.78 -14.90 -18.93
N GLY A 98 12.10 -13.75 -19.03
CA GLY A 98 11.92 -12.99 -20.26
C GLY A 98 10.75 -13.43 -21.14
N GLU A 99 10.01 -14.48 -20.75
CA GLU A 99 8.70 -14.75 -21.33
C GLU A 99 7.62 -13.84 -20.72
N LEU A 100 6.62 -13.51 -21.53
CA LEU A 100 5.50 -12.70 -21.08
C LEU A 100 4.52 -13.53 -20.28
N TRP A 101 4.10 -12.97 -19.17
CA TRP A 101 3.15 -13.54 -18.24
C TRP A 101 1.75 -13.42 -18.82
N THR A 102 0.95 -14.47 -18.66
CA THR A 102 -0.42 -14.49 -19.20
C THR A 102 -1.33 -13.69 -18.29
N GLU A 103 -2.05 -12.71 -18.85
CA GLU A 103 -3.03 -11.93 -18.11
C GLU A 103 -4.36 -12.69 -17.99
N HIS A 104 -4.90 -12.72 -16.77
CA HIS A 104 -6.20 -13.25 -16.44
C HIS A 104 -7.02 -12.18 -15.71
N ILE A 105 -8.14 -11.75 -16.30
CA ILE A 105 -9.02 -10.73 -15.70
C ILE A 105 -9.81 -11.37 -14.55
N ILE A 106 -9.77 -10.74 -13.38
CA ILE A 106 -10.53 -11.12 -12.19
C ILE A 106 -11.92 -10.46 -12.21
N ASP A 107 -11.97 -9.13 -12.33
CA ASP A 107 -13.20 -8.36 -12.45
C ASP A 107 -12.94 -6.99 -13.11
N VAL A 108 -14.01 -6.28 -13.46
CA VAL A 108 -13.99 -4.95 -14.08
C VAL A 108 -14.82 -3.96 -13.24
N PRO A 109 -14.41 -3.66 -11.99
CA PRO A 109 -15.23 -2.88 -11.06
C PRO A 109 -15.37 -1.41 -11.44
N GLY A 110 -14.48 -0.88 -12.29
CA GLY A 110 -14.34 0.55 -12.52
C GLY A 110 -12.89 0.99 -12.39
N ASN A 111 -12.64 2.29 -12.33
CA ASN A 111 -11.31 2.86 -12.16
C ASN A 111 -10.74 2.43 -10.80
N VAL A 112 -9.71 1.60 -10.79
CA VAL A 112 -9.04 1.15 -9.56
C VAL A 112 -7.88 2.09 -9.25
N GLU A 113 -7.99 2.91 -8.20
CA GLU A 113 -6.91 3.81 -7.76
C GLU A 113 -5.76 3.04 -7.16
N THR A 114 -6.05 1.96 -6.43
CA THR A 114 -5.10 0.96 -5.97
C THR A 114 -5.87 -0.24 -5.39
N LEU A 115 -5.16 -1.25 -4.90
CA LEU A 115 -5.72 -2.35 -4.12
C LEU A 115 -4.73 -2.79 -3.04
N TRP A 116 -5.22 -3.54 -2.06
CA TRP A 116 -4.40 -4.19 -1.02
C TRP A 116 -4.78 -5.67 -0.93
N LEU A 117 -3.81 -6.49 -0.51
CA LEU A 117 -4.05 -7.88 -0.13
C LEU A 117 -4.21 -7.97 1.39
N VAL A 118 -5.37 -8.41 1.86
CA VAL A 118 -5.78 -8.41 3.28
C VAL A 118 -6.63 -9.65 3.56
N ASP A 119 -6.29 -10.45 4.58
CA ASP A 119 -7.12 -11.57 5.01
C ASP A 119 -8.39 -11.03 5.72
N LEU A 120 -9.47 -10.85 4.95
CA LEU A 120 -10.70 -10.20 5.42
C LEU A 120 -11.67 -11.17 6.09
N ASP A 121 -11.52 -12.47 5.84
CA ASP A 121 -12.37 -13.51 6.42
C ASP A 121 -11.67 -14.48 7.39
N GLY A 122 -10.37 -14.26 7.62
CA GLY A 122 -9.60 -14.94 8.66
C GLY A 122 -9.22 -16.38 8.30
N ASP A 123 -9.21 -16.73 7.00
CA ASP A 123 -8.87 -18.07 6.54
C ASP A 123 -7.36 -18.28 6.33
N GLY A 124 -6.57 -17.22 6.49
CA GLY A 124 -5.11 -17.22 6.34
C GLY A 124 -4.63 -17.00 4.89
N ILE A 125 -5.55 -16.81 3.94
CA ILE A 125 -5.26 -16.42 2.56
C ILE A 125 -5.69 -14.96 2.39
N PRO A 126 -4.80 -14.06 1.93
CA PRO A 126 -5.19 -12.67 1.79
C PRO A 126 -6.13 -12.48 0.60
N ASP A 127 -7.11 -11.61 0.76
CA ASP A 127 -8.14 -11.23 -0.21
C ASP A 127 -7.85 -9.89 -0.88
N ILE A 128 -8.51 -9.59 -2.01
CA ILE A 128 -8.29 -8.34 -2.75
C ILE A 128 -9.25 -7.26 -2.28
N LEU A 129 -8.72 -6.18 -1.70
CA LEU A 129 -9.47 -4.98 -1.31
C LEU A 129 -9.10 -3.79 -2.21
N PRO A 130 -9.86 -3.50 -3.28
CA PRO A 130 -9.61 -2.35 -4.15
C PRO A 130 -10.23 -1.06 -3.64
N ASN A 131 -9.52 0.07 -3.84
CA ASN A 131 -10.15 1.38 -3.88
C ASN A 131 -10.62 1.66 -5.31
N ALA A 132 -11.86 1.27 -5.63
CA ALA A 132 -12.42 1.36 -6.97
C ALA A 132 -13.54 2.41 -7.10
N PHE A 133 -13.46 3.22 -8.15
CA PHE A 133 -14.47 4.18 -8.56
C PHE A 133 -15.23 3.65 -9.78
N GLY A 134 -16.54 3.43 -9.62
CA GLY A 134 -17.35 2.89 -10.70
C GLY A 134 -18.51 2.02 -10.23
N PRO A 135 -18.32 1.09 -9.29
CA PRO A 135 -19.42 0.24 -8.87
C PRO A 135 -20.36 1.04 -7.95
N GLU A 136 -21.65 0.68 -7.93
CA GLU A 136 -22.62 1.32 -7.02
C GLU A 136 -22.27 1.02 -5.56
N LYS A 137 -21.76 -0.18 -5.31
CA LYS A 137 -21.25 -0.63 -4.01
C LYS A 137 -19.77 -0.99 -4.13
N MET A 138 -19.00 -0.66 -3.11
CA MET A 138 -17.65 -1.16 -2.93
C MET A 138 -17.70 -2.68 -2.69
N ALA A 139 -16.62 -3.35 -3.09
CA ALA A 139 -16.50 -4.79 -2.98
C ALA A 139 -15.06 -5.20 -2.72
N TRP A 140 -14.89 -6.33 -2.04
CA TRP A 140 -13.63 -7.08 -1.98
C TRP A 140 -13.79 -8.43 -2.68
N TYR A 141 -12.68 -9.13 -2.92
CA TYR A 141 -12.68 -10.39 -3.67
C TYR A 141 -11.95 -11.45 -2.88
N LYS A 142 -12.69 -12.46 -2.40
CA LYS A 142 -12.11 -13.62 -1.74
C LYS A 142 -11.23 -14.37 -2.72
N ILE A 143 -9.98 -14.66 -2.35
CA ILE A 143 -9.09 -15.48 -3.16
C ILE A 143 -9.25 -16.96 -2.77
N ILE A 144 -9.46 -17.83 -3.76
CA ILE A 144 -9.43 -19.29 -3.58
C ILE A 144 -8.32 -19.84 -4.48
N PRO A 145 -7.10 -20.06 -3.94
CA PRO A 145 -5.98 -20.59 -4.69
C PRO A 145 -6.22 -22.03 -5.16
N GLY A 146 -5.57 -22.39 -6.26
CA GLY A 146 -5.58 -23.74 -6.80
C GLY A 146 -5.28 -23.73 -8.29
N ASN A 147 -5.06 -24.91 -8.89
CA ASN A 147 -4.71 -25.05 -10.32
C ASN A 147 -5.59 -24.23 -11.29
N LYS A 148 -6.80 -23.86 -10.86
CA LYS A 148 -7.63 -22.82 -11.45
C LYS A 148 -8.11 -21.92 -10.30
N PRO A 149 -7.47 -20.76 -10.10
CA PRO A 149 -7.85 -19.86 -9.02
C PRO A 149 -9.29 -19.37 -9.21
N GLU A 150 -10.04 -19.27 -8.12
CA GLU A 150 -11.40 -18.72 -8.12
C GLU A 150 -11.45 -17.45 -7.25
N PHE A 151 -12.36 -16.55 -7.60
CA PHE A 151 -12.54 -15.27 -6.92
C PHE A 151 -14.01 -15.05 -6.60
N ILE A 152 -14.34 -14.80 -5.34
CA ILE A 152 -15.72 -14.49 -4.92
C ILE A 152 -15.82 -13.00 -4.63
N LYS A 153 -16.62 -12.29 -5.43
CA LYS A 153 -16.91 -10.87 -5.20
C LYS A 153 -17.90 -10.71 -4.05
N VAL A 154 -17.53 -9.93 -3.04
CA VAL A 154 -18.35 -9.60 -1.87
C VAL A 154 -18.60 -8.10 -1.83
N GLU A 155 -19.84 -7.68 -2.06
CA GLU A 155 -20.25 -6.27 -1.94
C GLU A 155 -20.60 -5.94 -0.49
N PHE A 156 -19.89 -4.97 0.12
CA PHE A 156 -20.08 -4.65 1.54
C PHE A 156 -20.85 -3.34 1.81
N GLY A 157 -20.99 -2.45 0.81
CA GLY A 157 -21.81 -1.24 0.95
C GLY A 157 -21.43 -0.13 -0.02
N LYS A 158 -22.13 1.01 0.04
CA LYS A 158 -21.88 2.17 -0.84
C LYS A 158 -21.48 3.44 -0.09
N GLU A 159 -21.78 3.46 1.20
CA GLU A 159 -21.56 4.58 2.10
C GLU A 159 -20.06 4.79 2.31
N GLY A 160 -19.66 6.06 2.39
CA GLY A 160 -18.27 6.42 2.69
C GLY A 160 -17.25 6.26 1.56
N ASN A 161 -17.62 5.70 0.40
CA ASN A 161 -16.73 5.59 -0.76
C ASN A 161 -16.06 6.93 -1.11
N GLY A 162 -14.76 6.89 -1.42
CA GLY A 162 -13.94 8.07 -1.67
C GLY A 162 -12.52 7.69 -2.07
N HIS A 163 -11.67 8.71 -2.22
CA HIS A 163 -10.24 8.51 -2.46
C HIS A 163 -9.56 8.13 -1.15
N GLY A 164 -9.26 6.85 -1.00
CA GLY A 164 -8.85 6.23 0.26
C GLY A 164 -9.53 4.91 0.53
N ILE A 165 -8.76 3.93 0.99
CA ILE A 165 -9.27 2.72 1.63
C ILE A 165 -8.24 2.25 2.65
N GLY A 166 -8.68 1.62 3.73
CA GLY A 166 -7.83 1.07 4.77
C GLY A 166 -8.46 -0.16 5.38
N TYR A 167 -7.77 -0.74 6.34
CA TYR A 167 -8.21 -1.95 7.02
C TYR A 167 -7.58 -2.08 8.41
N GLY A 168 -8.24 -2.83 9.27
CA GLY A 168 -7.77 -3.21 10.60
C GLY A 168 -8.92 -3.39 11.58
N ASP A 169 -8.65 -3.99 12.73
CA ASP A 169 -9.64 -4.21 13.79
C ASP A 169 -9.90 -2.88 14.52
N ILE A 170 -10.96 -2.15 14.13
CA ILE A 170 -11.27 -0.80 14.67
C ILE A 170 -12.00 -0.91 16.02
N ASN A 171 -12.74 -1.99 16.24
CA ASN A 171 -13.59 -2.18 17.42
C ASN A 171 -12.98 -3.12 18.47
N CYS A 172 -11.78 -3.65 18.23
CA CYS A 172 -11.06 -4.62 19.07
C CYS A 172 -11.82 -5.94 19.25
N ASP A 173 -12.57 -6.39 18.24
CA ASP A 173 -13.33 -7.65 18.29
C ASP A 173 -12.56 -8.85 17.72
N GLY A 174 -11.35 -8.62 17.19
CA GLY A 174 -10.47 -9.62 16.60
C GLY A 174 -10.70 -9.86 15.11
N LYS A 175 -11.54 -9.07 14.44
CA LYS A 175 -11.79 -9.16 12.99
C LYS A 175 -11.24 -7.94 12.26
N ILE A 176 -10.93 -8.11 10.99
CA ILE A 176 -10.45 -7.01 10.15
C ILE A 176 -11.65 -6.24 9.59
N ASP A 177 -11.77 -4.98 9.99
CA ASP A 177 -12.74 -4.05 9.44
C ASP A 177 -12.21 -3.35 8.19
N ILE A 178 -13.11 -2.78 7.39
CA ILE A 178 -12.77 -1.98 6.21
C ILE A 178 -12.98 -0.50 6.51
N ILE A 179 -11.96 0.30 6.21
CA ILE A 179 -11.91 1.73 6.54
C ILE A 179 -12.07 2.52 5.26
N THR A 180 -12.97 3.48 5.27
CA THR A 180 -13.17 4.44 4.18
C THR A 180 -12.82 5.85 4.68
N PRO A 181 -12.72 6.87 3.81
CA PRO A 181 -12.44 8.22 4.29
C PRO A 181 -13.53 8.85 5.16
N ASN A 182 -14.74 8.28 5.22
CA ASN A 182 -15.89 8.89 5.91
C ASN A 182 -16.51 7.99 6.99
N GLY A 183 -15.77 6.98 7.45
CA GLY A 183 -16.25 5.97 8.39
C GLY A 183 -15.72 4.59 8.04
N TRP A 184 -16.26 3.56 8.67
CA TRP A 184 -15.77 2.20 8.54
C TRP A 184 -16.92 1.19 8.48
N TYR A 185 -16.61 0.00 7.96
CA TYR A 185 -17.49 -1.14 7.87
C TYR A 185 -17.03 -2.22 8.84
N GLU A 186 -17.88 -2.55 9.80
CA GLU A 186 -17.66 -3.62 10.77
C GLU A 186 -17.83 -4.99 10.11
N SER A 187 -16.82 -5.83 10.31
CA SER A 187 -16.79 -7.19 9.79
C SER A 187 -17.76 -8.11 10.54
N PRO A 188 -18.66 -8.84 9.84
CA PRO A 188 -19.56 -9.79 10.49
C PRO A 188 -18.82 -11.09 10.87
N ASP A 189 -19.54 -12.05 11.48
CA ASP A 189 -18.94 -13.36 11.82
C ASP A 189 -18.60 -14.18 10.55
N ASP A 190 -19.38 -14.01 9.48
CA ASP A 190 -19.11 -14.59 8.15
C ASP A 190 -19.01 -13.46 7.11
N PRO A 191 -17.80 -12.90 6.88
CA PRO A 191 -17.60 -11.74 6.00
C PRO A 191 -18.07 -11.93 4.56
N VAL A 192 -18.19 -13.18 4.10
CA VAL A 192 -18.62 -13.52 2.74
C VAL A 192 -20.14 -13.52 2.61
N ASN A 193 -20.85 -14.02 3.64
CA ASN A 193 -22.29 -14.26 3.54
C ASN A 193 -23.15 -13.28 4.32
N ASP A 194 -22.60 -12.67 5.38
CA ASP A 194 -23.32 -11.77 6.26
C ASP A 194 -23.10 -10.29 5.92
N PRO A 195 -24.04 -9.41 6.27
CA PRO A 195 -23.93 -7.99 5.95
C PRO A 195 -22.90 -7.29 6.85
N TRP A 196 -22.03 -6.51 6.22
CA TRP A 196 -21.14 -5.56 6.89
C TRP A 196 -21.94 -4.35 7.43
N ILE A 197 -21.56 -3.84 8.61
CA ILE A 197 -22.30 -2.75 9.27
C ILE A 197 -21.55 -1.43 9.09
N TRP A 198 -22.21 -0.43 8.53
CA TRP A 198 -21.63 0.89 8.29
C TRP A 198 -21.66 1.81 9.52
N HIS A 199 -20.53 2.43 9.84
CA HIS A 199 -20.32 3.36 10.95
C HIS A 199 -19.72 4.70 10.47
N PRO A 200 -20.55 5.77 10.30
CA PRO A 200 -20.11 7.09 9.79
C PRO A 200 -19.49 7.97 10.89
N GLU A 201 -18.37 7.53 11.47
CA GLU A 201 -17.83 8.14 12.69
C GLU A 201 -16.87 9.31 12.46
N PHE A 202 -16.33 9.48 11.25
CA PHE A 202 -15.32 10.49 10.95
C PHE A 202 -15.40 10.99 9.50
N ASN A 203 -14.63 12.03 9.18
CA ASN A 203 -14.47 12.56 7.83
C ASN A 203 -13.02 13.03 7.64
N LEU A 204 -12.24 12.23 6.92
CA LEU A 204 -10.83 12.47 6.65
C LEU A 204 -10.63 13.35 5.41
N GLY A 205 -11.60 13.36 4.49
CA GLY A 205 -11.51 14.00 3.18
C GLY A 205 -10.91 13.06 2.13
N GLY A 206 -10.10 13.58 1.20
CA GLY A 206 -9.33 12.72 0.29
C GLY A 206 -8.04 12.26 0.96
N THR A 207 -7.90 10.96 1.20
CA THR A 207 -6.73 10.39 1.87
C THR A 207 -5.79 9.71 0.87
N GLY A 208 -4.57 9.43 1.29
CA GLY A 208 -3.73 8.42 0.67
C GLY A 208 -4.31 7.01 0.87
N VAL A 209 -3.63 6.03 0.31
CA VAL A 209 -3.97 4.63 0.37
C VAL A 209 -2.72 3.81 0.74
N PRO A 210 -2.73 3.08 1.86
CA PRO A 210 -3.87 2.78 2.71
C PRO A 210 -4.12 3.87 3.78
N ILE A 211 -5.28 3.81 4.43
CA ILE A 211 -5.46 4.31 5.80
C ILE A 211 -5.00 3.18 6.73
N LEU A 212 -3.96 3.42 7.51
CA LEU A 212 -3.37 2.39 8.39
C LEU A 212 -4.01 2.43 9.78
N THR A 213 -4.09 1.28 10.44
CA THR A 213 -4.48 1.15 11.84
C THR A 213 -3.24 0.95 12.71
N PHE A 214 -3.11 1.72 13.80
CA PHE A 214 -1.96 1.67 14.69
C PHE A 214 -2.29 2.28 16.05
N ASP A 215 -1.80 1.74 17.16
CA ASP A 215 -1.96 2.33 18.50
C ASP A 215 -0.87 3.39 18.74
N VAL A 216 -1.17 4.66 18.42
CA VAL A 216 -0.19 5.76 18.46
C VAL A 216 0.08 6.21 19.89
N ASN A 217 -0.90 6.11 20.78
CA ASN A 217 -0.78 6.65 22.14
C ASN A 217 -0.53 5.58 23.23
N GLY A 218 -0.58 4.30 22.86
CA GLY A 218 -0.35 3.16 23.74
C GLY A 218 -1.52 2.87 24.68
N ASP A 219 -2.74 3.32 24.36
CA ASP A 219 -3.93 3.11 25.19
C ASP A 219 -4.68 1.80 24.86
N GLY A 220 -4.21 1.06 23.85
CA GLY A 220 -4.78 -0.20 23.40
C GLY A 220 -5.94 -0.05 22.43
N LEU A 221 -6.25 1.17 21.98
CA LEU A 221 -7.23 1.44 20.92
C LEU A 221 -6.52 1.66 19.58
N PRO A 222 -7.13 1.19 18.47
CA PRO A 222 -6.61 1.41 17.12
C PRO A 222 -6.87 2.86 16.67
N ASP A 223 -5.80 3.61 16.45
CA ASP A 223 -5.85 4.91 15.79
C ASP A 223 -5.71 4.77 14.27
N LEU A 224 -6.01 5.84 13.54
CA LEU A 224 -5.88 5.87 12.08
C LEU A 224 -4.71 6.75 11.65
N LEU A 225 -3.74 6.20 10.93
CA LEU A 225 -2.66 6.95 10.26
C LEU A 225 -3.02 7.16 8.79
N TRP A 226 -2.94 8.40 8.32
CA TRP A 226 -3.30 8.74 6.95
C TRP A 226 -2.63 10.03 6.46
N GLY A 227 -2.48 10.13 5.15
CA GLY A 227 -1.93 11.30 4.47
C GLY A 227 -2.97 11.92 3.56
N LYS A 228 -2.85 13.20 3.23
CA LYS A 228 -3.61 13.77 2.13
C LYS A 228 -2.96 13.47 0.79
N GLY A 229 -3.42 12.44 0.09
CA GLY A 229 -2.81 11.96 -1.15
C GLY A 229 -2.66 13.00 -2.26
N HIS A 230 -3.49 14.06 -2.24
CA HIS A 230 -3.51 15.14 -3.24
C HIS A 230 -3.42 16.54 -2.63
N ASP A 231 -2.88 16.69 -1.42
CA ASP A 231 -2.72 17.98 -0.73
C ASP A 231 -1.61 17.87 0.33
N TYR A 232 -1.44 18.88 1.20
CA TYR A 232 -0.44 18.87 2.27
C TYR A 232 -0.96 18.19 3.53
N GLY A 233 -0.11 17.33 4.09
CA GLY A 233 -0.25 16.89 5.47
C GLY A 233 -0.36 15.38 5.66
N LEU A 234 0.31 14.95 6.71
CA LEU A 234 0.30 13.64 7.31
C LEU A 234 -0.30 13.77 8.71
N PHE A 235 -1.25 12.91 9.05
CA PHE A 235 -2.09 13.04 10.23
C PHE A 235 -2.29 11.68 10.91
N TRP A 236 -2.74 11.74 12.16
CA TRP A 236 -3.39 10.60 12.79
C TRP A 236 -4.71 11.01 13.45
N GLU A 237 -5.67 10.09 13.50
CA GLU A 237 -6.92 10.24 14.24
C GLU A 237 -6.88 9.38 15.49
N GLU A 238 -6.83 10.03 16.65
CA GLU A 238 -6.88 9.39 17.96
C GLU A 238 -8.28 8.85 18.23
N GLN A 239 -8.40 7.55 18.44
CA GLN A 239 -9.63 6.93 18.89
C GLN A 239 -9.81 7.17 20.38
N LYS A 240 -11.01 7.59 20.80
CA LYS A 240 -11.40 7.70 22.21
C LYS A 240 -12.74 7.06 22.44
N LEU A 241 -12.88 6.34 23.55
CA LEU A 241 -14.16 5.82 24.00
C LEU A 241 -14.80 6.77 25.02
N ASN A 242 -16.05 7.14 24.75
CA ASN A 242 -16.91 7.80 25.71
C ASN A 242 -17.40 6.78 26.75
N SER A 243 -17.94 7.27 27.88
CA SER A 243 -18.46 6.41 28.95
C SER A 243 -19.64 5.51 28.54
N ASP A 244 -20.31 5.84 27.44
CA ASP A 244 -21.42 5.06 26.85
C ASP A 244 -20.94 4.04 25.79
N GLY A 245 -19.63 3.95 25.56
CA GLY A 245 -19.02 3.05 24.57
C GLY A 245 -18.97 3.61 23.16
N THR A 246 -19.47 4.82 22.90
CA THR A 246 -19.35 5.46 21.58
C THR A 246 -17.92 5.95 21.34
N ARG A 247 -17.44 5.81 20.09
CA ARG A 247 -16.15 6.36 19.67
C ARG A 247 -16.24 7.85 19.36
N ASN A 248 -15.17 8.56 19.70
CA ASN A 248 -14.90 9.92 19.26
C ASN A 248 -13.47 9.98 18.72
N TRP A 249 -13.28 10.75 17.65
CA TRP A 249 -12.01 10.84 16.93
C TRP A 249 -11.37 12.23 17.13
N VAL A 250 -10.08 12.28 17.43
CA VAL A 250 -9.32 13.54 17.58
C VAL A 250 -8.15 13.58 16.61
N ARG A 251 -8.16 14.54 15.68
CA ARG A 251 -7.10 14.72 14.71
C ARG A 251 -5.85 15.34 15.31
N HIS A 252 -4.70 14.79 14.95
CA HIS A 252 -3.38 15.31 15.27
C HIS A 252 -2.52 15.41 14.00
N GLU A 253 -1.64 16.40 13.97
CA GLU A 253 -0.69 16.59 12.87
C GLU A 253 0.60 15.81 13.14
N ILE A 254 1.10 15.12 12.11
CA ILE A 254 2.42 14.50 12.11
C ILE A 254 3.40 15.41 11.38
N ASP A 255 3.09 15.75 10.13
CA ASP A 255 3.90 16.64 9.30
C ASP A 255 3.04 17.30 8.21
N THR A 256 3.00 18.63 8.20
CA THR A 256 2.25 19.44 7.22
C THR A 256 3.15 20.22 6.27
N SER A 257 4.46 19.95 6.30
CA SER A 257 5.46 20.75 5.57
C SER A 257 5.69 20.32 4.11
N TRP A 258 5.08 19.22 3.66
CA TRP A 258 5.20 18.71 2.29
C TRP A 258 3.89 18.08 1.80
N SER A 259 3.78 17.93 0.47
CA SER A 259 2.53 17.56 -0.21
C SER A 259 2.49 16.11 -0.70
N GLN A 260 1.28 15.61 -0.87
CA GLN A 260 0.94 14.34 -1.52
C GLN A 260 1.55 13.08 -0.87
N PRO A 261 1.45 12.89 0.46
CA PRO A 261 1.60 11.57 1.09
C PRO A 261 0.49 10.62 0.58
N HIS A 262 0.69 10.06 -0.61
CA HIS A 262 -0.31 9.22 -1.28
C HIS A 262 -0.28 7.78 -0.77
N THR A 263 0.89 7.25 -0.43
CA THR A 263 1.02 5.91 0.16
C THR A 263 1.95 5.93 1.37
N MET A 264 1.78 4.93 2.23
CA MET A 264 2.60 4.76 3.43
C MET A 264 2.61 3.30 3.88
N THR A 265 3.63 2.95 4.64
CA THR A 265 3.78 1.64 5.26
C THR A 265 4.40 1.78 6.65
N LEU A 266 4.18 0.78 7.50
CA LEU A 266 4.78 0.66 8.81
C LEU A 266 5.83 -0.45 8.79
N ALA A 267 7.01 -0.18 9.34
CA ALA A 267 8.05 -1.18 9.52
C ALA A 267 9.07 -0.74 10.58
N ASP A 268 9.52 -1.68 11.41
CA ASP A 268 10.63 -1.52 12.35
C ASP A 268 11.97 -1.36 11.60
N ILE A 269 12.19 -0.16 11.06
CA ILE A 269 13.32 0.12 10.16
C ILE A 269 14.62 0.28 10.95
N ASP A 270 14.53 0.63 12.25
CA ASP A 270 15.68 0.80 13.14
C ASP A 270 15.99 -0.38 14.07
N GLY A 271 15.08 -1.37 14.11
CA GLY A 271 15.25 -2.65 14.79
C GLY A 271 15.05 -2.57 16.30
N ASP A 272 14.25 -1.62 16.78
CA ASP A 272 13.96 -1.44 18.20
C ASP A 272 12.66 -2.12 18.67
N GLY A 273 11.94 -2.77 17.75
CA GLY A 273 10.71 -3.51 18.00
C GLY A 273 9.44 -2.67 17.91
N MET A 274 9.52 -1.40 17.50
CA MET A 274 8.37 -0.55 17.18
C MET A 274 8.42 -0.16 15.71
N ASP A 275 7.30 -0.31 15.00
CA ASP A 275 7.25 0.10 13.61
C ASP A 275 7.33 1.63 13.46
N GLU A 276 8.11 2.06 12.47
CA GLU A 276 8.12 3.44 12.00
C GLU A 276 7.27 3.64 10.77
N LEU A 277 6.73 4.85 10.66
CA LEU A 277 5.93 5.26 9.50
C LEU A 277 6.84 5.69 8.37
N ILE A 278 6.77 5.03 7.22
CA ILE A 278 7.54 5.33 6.01
C ILE A 278 6.59 5.85 4.95
N THR A 279 6.87 7.04 4.42
CA THR A 279 6.04 7.67 3.38
C THR A 279 6.84 8.69 2.57
N GLY A 280 6.30 9.10 1.43
CA GLY A 280 6.91 10.11 0.59
C GLY A 280 5.91 10.75 -0.35
N LYS A 281 6.35 11.82 -1.00
CA LYS A 281 5.54 12.52 -2.00
C LYS A 281 5.32 11.63 -3.22
N ARG A 282 4.08 11.55 -3.71
CA ARG A 282 3.82 11.00 -5.05
C ARG A 282 4.26 12.03 -6.10
N TYR A 283 5.29 11.71 -6.87
CA TYR A 283 5.83 12.64 -7.87
C TYR A 283 4.88 12.77 -9.06
N PHE A 284 4.34 13.97 -9.28
CA PHE A 284 3.41 14.29 -10.36
C PHE A 284 2.12 13.45 -10.33
N ALA A 285 1.45 13.33 -9.18
CA ALA A 285 0.28 12.47 -9.01
C ALA A 285 -0.85 12.79 -9.99
N HIS A 286 -1.05 14.07 -10.34
CA HIS A 286 -2.02 14.55 -11.34
C HIS A 286 -1.39 15.51 -12.37
N ASN A 287 -0.16 15.22 -12.79
CA ASN A 287 0.53 15.87 -13.91
C ASN A 287 0.57 17.40 -13.84
N GLY A 288 0.74 17.99 -12.65
CA GLY A 288 0.80 19.45 -12.50
C GLY A 288 -0.32 20.06 -11.66
N SER A 289 -1.34 19.28 -11.33
CA SER A 289 -2.64 19.82 -10.89
C SER A 289 -2.81 19.88 -9.37
N ASP A 290 -2.05 19.06 -8.63
CA ASP A 290 -2.18 18.99 -7.18
C ASP A 290 -1.43 20.12 -6.47
N PRO A 291 -1.91 20.58 -5.30
CA PRO A 291 -1.13 21.40 -4.38
C PRO A 291 0.28 20.81 -4.14
N GLY A 292 1.28 21.70 -4.18
CA GLY A 292 2.67 21.31 -3.94
C GLY A 292 3.31 20.44 -5.01
N GLU A 293 2.67 20.22 -6.18
CA GLU A 293 3.20 19.36 -7.23
C GLU A 293 4.65 19.65 -7.62
N TYR A 294 5.03 20.93 -7.70
CA TYR A 294 6.37 21.36 -8.09
C TYR A 294 7.34 21.53 -6.91
N ASP A 295 6.90 21.27 -5.68
CA ASP A 295 7.78 21.23 -4.51
C ASP A 295 8.76 20.06 -4.64
N PRO A 296 9.92 20.11 -3.95
CA PRO A 296 10.85 18.98 -3.88
C PRO A 296 10.15 17.67 -3.56
N CYS A 297 10.52 16.58 -4.23
CA CYS A 297 10.10 15.26 -3.78
C CYS A 297 10.89 14.84 -2.55
N VAL A 298 10.22 14.07 -1.71
CA VAL A 298 10.68 13.65 -0.41
C VAL A 298 10.32 12.18 -0.19
N LEU A 299 11.19 11.49 0.51
CA LEU A 299 10.97 10.17 1.08
C LEU A 299 11.51 10.17 2.51
N TYR A 300 10.65 9.86 3.46
CA TYR A 300 10.89 10.01 4.89
C TYR A 300 10.48 8.76 5.66
N TRP A 301 11.11 8.58 6.82
CA TRP A 301 10.56 7.75 7.89
C TRP A 301 10.37 8.59 9.15
N TYR A 302 9.38 8.23 9.97
CA TYR A 302 9.01 8.96 11.17
C TYR A 302 9.05 8.02 12.37
N LYS A 303 9.87 8.39 13.36
CA LYS A 303 9.92 7.68 14.64
C LYS A 303 8.93 8.26 15.62
N LEU A 304 8.08 7.41 16.18
CA LEU A 304 7.15 7.79 17.23
C LEU A 304 7.83 7.73 18.60
N ASP A 305 7.80 8.84 19.34
CA ASP A 305 7.95 8.80 20.80
C ASP A 305 6.55 8.70 21.41
N GLN A 306 6.10 7.46 21.63
CA GLN A 306 4.74 7.16 22.11
C GLN A 306 4.47 7.80 23.48
N LYS A 307 5.49 7.99 24.32
CA LYS A 307 5.33 8.60 25.63
C LYS A 307 4.97 10.09 25.54
N ASN A 308 5.57 10.80 24.59
CA ASN A 308 5.38 12.23 24.43
C ASN A 308 4.41 12.57 23.28
N LEU A 309 3.95 11.57 22.53
CA LEU A 309 3.11 11.69 21.34
C LEU A 309 3.72 12.63 20.29
N THR A 310 5.03 12.48 20.06
CA THR A 310 5.77 13.28 19.09
C THR A 310 6.41 12.41 18.03
N TRP A 311 6.33 12.85 16.78
CA TRP A 311 6.97 12.20 15.65
C TRP A 311 8.26 12.91 15.28
N THR A 312 9.35 12.15 15.15
CA THR A 312 10.63 12.67 14.67
C THR A 312 10.83 12.23 13.23
N ARG A 313 10.92 13.20 12.31
CA ARG A 313 11.18 12.94 10.89
C ARG A 313 12.66 12.66 10.63
N HIS A 314 12.93 11.67 9.79
CA HIS A 314 14.25 11.34 9.28
C HIS A 314 14.24 11.27 7.75
N THR A 315 15.29 11.82 7.13
CA THR A 315 15.41 11.88 5.66
C THR A 315 15.99 10.60 5.07
N ILE A 316 15.27 10.01 4.10
CA ILE A 316 15.78 8.93 3.23
C ILE A 316 16.33 9.55 1.94
N ASP A 317 15.51 10.33 1.23
CA ASP A 317 15.91 11.14 0.07
C ASP A 317 15.07 12.42 0.01
N GLU A 318 15.67 13.51 -0.46
CA GLU A 318 15.01 14.80 -0.61
C GLU A 318 15.65 15.58 -1.77
N GLY A 319 14.83 16.34 -2.51
CA GLY A 319 15.31 17.27 -3.54
C GLY A 319 15.54 16.66 -4.91
N ASN A 320 15.23 15.38 -5.10
CA ASN A 320 15.31 14.68 -6.40
C ASN A 320 13.91 14.32 -6.90
N LYS A 321 13.83 13.37 -7.85
CA LYS A 321 12.56 12.79 -8.34
C LYS A 321 12.12 11.54 -7.57
N VAL A 322 12.80 11.22 -6.46
CA VAL A 322 12.46 10.08 -5.59
C VAL A 322 11.26 10.46 -4.75
N GLY A 323 10.25 9.59 -4.71
CA GLY A 323 9.05 9.77 -3.91
C GLY A 323 8.51 8.44 -3.41
N GLY A 324 7.28 8.44 -2.89
CA GLY A 324 6.60 7.23 -2.39
C GLY A 324 5.77 6.48 -3.43
N GLY A 325 5.54 7.05 -4.61
CA GLY A 325 4.74 6.41 -5.67
C GLY A 325 3.34 6.04 -5.20
N MET A 326 2.89 4.85 -5.60
CA MET A 326 1.62 4.21 -5.22
C MET A 326 1.81 3.10 -4.17
N GLN A 327 3.03 2.56 -4.04
CA GLN A 327 3.38 1.53 -3.05
C GLN A 327 4.81 1.73 -2.58
N ILE A 328 5.07 1.48 -1.30
CA ILE A 328 6.43 1.39 -0.73
C ILE A 328 6.57 -0.01 -0.14
N CYS A 329 7.54 -0.79 -0.64
CA CYS A 329 7.81 -2.13 -0.11
C CYS A 329 9.04 -2.11 0.79
N VAL A 330 8.98 -2.90 1.86
CA VAL A 330 10.05 -2.99 2.86
C VAL A 330 10.37 -4.46 3.10
N ALA A 331 11.64 -4.83 2.96
CA ALA A 331 12.12 -6.20 3.18
C ALA A 331 13.63 -6.19 3.41
N ASP A 332 14.17 -7.24 4.05
CA ASP A 332 15.61 -7.47 4.11
C ASP A 332 16.09 -8.06 2.77
N MET A 333 16.41 -7.18 1.82
CA MET A 333 16.74 -7.55 0.44
C MET A 333 18.09 -8.28 0.33
N PHE A 334 18.94 -8.13 1.35
CA PHE A 334 20.31 -8.62 1.34
C PHE A 334 20.61 -9.67 2.42
N GLY A 335 19.60 -10.11 3.19
CA GLY A 335 19.75 -11.11 4.25
C GLY A 335 20.64 -10.62 5.41
N THR A 336 20.63 -9.32 5.69
CA THR A 336 21.46 -8.66 6.70
C THR A 336 20.80 -8.56 8.07
N GLY A 337 19.52 -8.91 8.17
CA GLY A 337 18.66 -8.69 9.32
C GLY A 337 18.22 -7.23 9.49
N ARG A 338 18.42 -6.37 8.48
CA ARG A 338 17.94 -4.98 8.45
C ARG A 338 16.98 -4.83 7.29
N LEU A 339 15.91 -4.07 7.51
CA LEU A 339 14.92 -3.82 6.47
C LEU A 339 15.43 -2.73 5.51
N ASP A 340 15.31 -2.98 4.22
CA ASP A 340 15.59 -2.07 3.11
C ASP A 340 14.28 -1.56 2.50
N ILE A 341 14.33 -0.45 1.76
CA ILE A 341 13.14 0.21 1.21
C ILE A 341 13.19 0.24 -0.32
N VAL A 342 12.15 -0.30 -0.97
CA VAL A 342 11.92 -0.14 -2.42
C VAL A 342 10.87 0.94 -2.64
N ALA A 343 11.25 1.98 -3.37
CA ALA A 343 10.44 3.17 -3.61
C ALA A 343 10.29 3.41 -5.13
N PRO A 344 9.18 2.97 -5.74
CA PRO A 344 8.81 3.28 -7.11
C PRO A 344 8.21 4.69 -7.23
N GLY A 345 8.21 5.24 -8.43
CA GLY A 345 7.45 6.42 -8.80
C GLY A 345 7.63 6.78 -10.27
N LYS A 346 6.95 7.83 -10.72
CA LYS A 346 7.18 8.42 -12.06
C LYS A 346 8.63 8.89 -12.27
N GLY A 347 9.37 9.07 -11.19
CA GLY A 347 10.78 9.44 -11.20
C GLY A 347 11.77 8.29 -11.34
N GLY A 348 11.32 7.03 -11.28
CA GLY A 348 12.17 5.85 -11.31
C GLY A 348 11.81 4.81 -10.24
N LEU A 349 12.47 3.66 -10.30
CA LEU A 349 12.50 2.62 -9.29
C LEU A 349 13.82 2.69 -8.52
N TYR A 350 13.72 2.87 -7.20
CA TYR A 350 14.87 3.03 -6.31
C TYR A 350 14.84 1.98 -5.19
N LEU A 351 16.03 1.51 -4.80
CA LEU A 351 16.24 0.67 -3.62
C LEU A 351 17.15 1.42 -2.64
N PHE A 352 16.76 1.49 -1.38
CA PHE A 352 17.52 2.09 -0.30
C PHE A 352 17.99 1.00 0.65
N GLU A 353 19.26 0.62 0.50
CA GLU A 353 19.93 -0.38 1.34
C GLU A 353 20.24 0.22 2.70
N ASN A 354 19.76 -0.39 3.77
CA ASN A 354 19.93 0.04 5.15
C ASN A 354 21.32 -0.36 5.68
N MET A 355 22.11 0.63 6.08
CA MET A 355 23.49 0.44 6.55
C MET A 355 23.62 0.39 8.09
N GLY A 356 22.51 0.53 8.81
CA GLY A 356 22.45 0.47 10.28
C GLY A 356 22.74 1.78 11.00
#